data_AF-A0A3C1TGC0-F1
#
_entry.id   AF-A0A3C1TGC0-F1
#
_cell.length_a   1.000
_cell.length_b   1.000
_cell.length_c   1.000
_cell.angle_alpha   90.00
_cell.angle_beta   90.00
_cell.angle_gamma   90.00
#
_symmetry.space_group_name_H-M   'P 1'
#
loop_
_entity.id
_entity.type
_entity.pdbx_description
1 polymer ?
#
loop_
_entity_poly.entity_id
_entity_poly.type
_entity_poly.pdbx_seq_one_letter_code
_entity_poly.pdbx_strand_id
1 'polypeptide(L)'
;AQETIDSLEMVRQLFENGVLQSGFWHRFAMTSHSPVGLAPDAFDVQRIGPSFGGFADNDLYHDDPKGANHDLYSEGLRKSLFNYMHGVGFDIPLSKWFDSKVPTTTIPPNYIQRQMAQNEDSVRKNAFVVWLGKLPNVEYFEVKQGKKVIELAELHFYDKKHDWSIQLPAQQAHFWEGLFPKIAIHLFEQPLAFQQLQTEFEAAHLGSFSTFSKTPTWKKLRENGLLIL
;
A
#
# COMPACT_ATOMS: atom_id res chain seq x y z
N ALA A 1 -10.26 -26.46 7.04
CA ALA A 1 -9.69 -27.20 5.88
C ALA A 1 -9.71 -26.36 4.61
N GLN A 2 -10.88 -25.96 4.09
CA GLN A 2 -10.97 -25.09 2.91
C GLN A 2 -10.20 -23.78 3.09
N GLU A 3 -10.45 -23.08 4.20
CA GLU A 3 -9.78 -21.83 4.56
C GLU A 3 -8.25 -21.97 4.61
N THR A 4 -7.74 -23.09 5.14
CA THR A 4 -6.31 -23.39 5.19
C THR A 4 -5.68 -23.48 3.80
N ILE A 5 -6.36 -24.15 2.87
CA ILE A 5 -5.88 -24.30 1.48
C ILE A 5 -6.01 -22.98 0.72
N ASP A 6 -7.11 -22.26 0.90
CA ASP A 6 -7.32 -20.95 0.28
C ASP A 6 -6.31 -19.91 0.77
N SER A 7 -6.00 -19.91 2.06
CA SER A 7 -4.95 -19.07 2.64
C SER A 7 -3.58 -19.39 2.05
N LEU A 8 -3.26 -20.68 1.88
CA LEU A 8 -1.98 -21.06 1.26
C LEU A 8 -1.91 -20.63 -0.22
N GLU A 9 -3.02 -20.67 -0.96
CA GLU A 9 -3.06 -20.20 -2.35
C GLU A 9 -2.83 -18.69 -2.43
N MET A 10 -3.44 -17.90 -1.53
CA MET A 10 -3.15 -16.47 -1.44
C MET A 10 -1.69 -16.20 -1.10
N VAL A 11 -1.11 -16.95 -0.15
CA VAL A 11 0.31 -16.85 0.20
C VAL A 11 1.21 -17.21 -0.99
N ARG A 12 0.90 -18.28 -1.73
CA ARG A 12 1.61 -18.66 -2.96
C ARG A 12 1.65 -17.48 -3.95
N GLN A 13 0.50 -16.90 -4.24
CA GLN A 13 0.39 -15.77 -5.17
C GLN A 13 1.10 -14.52 -4.65
N LEU A 14 1.07 -14.24 -3.34
CA LEU A 14 1.79 -13.10 -2.75
C LEU A 14 3.31 -13.22 -2.93
N PHE A 15 3.88 -14.42 -2.75
CA PHE A 15 5.29 -14.67 -3.03
C PHE A 15 5.59 -14.65 -4.54
N GLU A 16 4.75 -15.28 -5.37
CA GLU A 16 4.90 -15.31 -6.83
C GLU A 16 4.89 -13.90 -7.45
N ASN A 17 4.09 -12.99 -6.91
CA ASN A 17 4.01 -11.59 -7.35
C ASN A 17 5.03 -10.67 -6.62
N GLY A 18 5.93 -11.22 -5.80
CA GLY A 18 6.97 -10.45 -5.09
C GLY A 18 6.46 -9.50 -4.02
N VAL A 19 5.20 -9.65 -3.58
CA VAL A 19 4.59 -8.82 -2.52
C VAL A 19 5.19 -9.13 -1.16
N LEU A 20 5.46 -10.41 -0.89
CA LEU A 20 6.13 -10.88 0.32
C LEU A 20 7.57 -11.31 0.02
N GLN A 21 8.46 -11.03 0.96
CA GLN A 21 9.89 -11.34 0.86
C GLN A 21 10.33 -12.42 1.85
N SER A 22 9.57 -12.62 2.93
CA SER A 22 9.85 -13.60 3.97
C SER A 22 8.57 -13.97 4.70
N GLY A 23 8.51 -15.18 5.25
CA GLY A 23 7.40 -15.64 6.07
C GLY A 23 7.85 -16.72 7.05
N PHE A 24 7.10 -16.89 8.13
CA PHE A 24 7.31 -17.96 9.08
C PHE A 24 5.96 -18.62 9.35
N TRP A 25 5.93 -19.95 9.23
CA TRP A 25 4.75 -20.71 9.61
C TRP A 25 4.82 -21.00 11.10
N HIS A 26 3.75 -20.68 11.81
CA HIS A 26 3.51 -21.13 13.17
C HIS A 26 2.06 -21.56 13.32
N ARG A 27 1.81 -22.47 14.25
CA ARG A 27 0.44 -22.81 14.64
C ARG A 27 -0.21 -21.61 15.31
N PHE A 28 -1.52 -21.44 15.06
CA PHE A 28 -2.30 -20.39 15.69
C PHE A 28 -2.21 -20.49 17.22
N ALA A 29 -2.01 -19.34 17.87
CA ALA A 29 -2.05 -19.18 19.32
C ALA A 29 -3.10 -18.10 19.63
N MET A 30 -4.02 -18.40 20.55
CA MET A 30 -5.03 -17.45 20.97
C MET A 30 -4.40 -16.46 21.95
N THR A 31 -4.36 -15.18 21.61
CA THR A 31 -3.81 -14.16 22.51
C THR A 31 -4.92 -13.41 23.24
N SER A 32 -4.80 -13.21 24.55
CA SER A 32 -5.86 -12.69 25.43
C SER A 32 -6.48 -11.35 25.01
N HIS A 33 -5.67 -10.45 24.44
CA HIS A 33 -6.07 -9.09 24.08
C HIS A 33 -6.54 -8.95 22.63
N SER A 34 -6.43 -10.01 21.84
CA SER A 34 -6.93 -10.03 20.45
C SER A 34 -8.45 -10.18 20.41
N PRO A 35 -9.12 -9.83 19.31
CA PRO A 35 -10.55 -10.07 19.14
C PRO A 35 -10.97 -11.52 19.42
N VAL A 36 -10.14 -12.49 19.01
CA VAL A 36 -10.39 -13.92 19.25
C VAL A 36 -10.16 -14.33 20.71
N GLY A 37 -9.27 -13.67 21.44
CA GLY A 37 -9.11 -13.88 22.89
C GLY A 37 -10.23 -13.27 23.73
N LEU A 38 -10.78 -12.13 23.28
CA LEU A 38 -11.87 -11.41 23.96
C LEU A 38 -13.24 -12.05 23.69
N ALA A 39 -13.46 -12.59 22.50
CA ALA A 39 -14.73 -13.18 22.08
C ALA A 39 -14.51 -14.48 21.26
N PRO A 40 -14.00 -15.56 21.88
CA PRO A 40 -13.60 -16.78 21.16
C PRO A 40 -14.76 -17.45 20.41
N ASP A 41 -15.98 -17.44 20.97
CA ASP A 41 -17.17 -18.03 20.35
C ASP A 41 -17.53 -17.39 18.99
N ALA A 42 -17.18 -16.10 18.78
CA ALA A 42 -17.40 -15.41 17.50
C ALA A 42 -16.51 -15.95 16.37
N PHE A 43 -15.49 -16.74 16.71
CA PHE A 43 -14.54 -17.36 15.80
C PHE A 43 -14.59 -18.89 15.88
N ASP A 44 -15.68 -19.46 16.42
CA ASP A 44 -15.90 -20.92 16.57
C ASP A 44 -14.84 -21.66 17.40
N VAL A 45 -14.03 -20.94 18.20
CA VAL A 45 -13.04 -21.50 19.12
C VAL A 45 -13.47 -21.32 20.57
N GLN A 46 -12.91 -22.11 21.48
CA GLN A 46 -13.23 -22.06 22.91
C GLN A 46 -11.97 -21.81 23.73
N ARG A 47 -12.00 -20.85 24.65
CA ARG A 47 -10.93 -20.67 25.64
C ARG A 47 -11.04 -21.77 26.69
N ILE A 48 -9.99 -22.57 26.85
CA ILE A 48 -9.92 -23.66 27.85
C ILE A 48 -8.92 -23.37 28.98
N GLY A 49 -8.22 -22.24 28.91
CA GLY A 49 -7.28 -21.79 29.95
C GLY A 49 -6.18 -20.91 29.38
N PRO A 50 -5.08 -20.71 30.11
CA PRO A 50 -5.06 -20.81 31.57
C PRO A 50 -5.98 -19.75 32.20
N SER A 51 -6.35 -19.95 33.47
CA SER A 51 -6.90 -18.88 34.30
C SER A 51 -5.81 -17.86 34.60
N PHE A 52 -6.19 -16.59 34.78
CA PHE A 52 -5.24 -15.52 35.10
C PHE A 52 -4.44 -15.85 36.37
N GLY A 53 -3.12 -15.96 36.23
CA GLY A 53 -2.21 -16.38 37.30
C GLY A 53 -1.56 -15.24 38.09
N GLY A 54 -1.96 -13.98 37.87
CA GLY A 54 -1.41 -12.81 38.57
C GLY A 54 -0.17 -12.17 37.92
N PHE A 55 0.37 -12.77 36.85
CA PHE A 55 1.45 -12.20 36.02
C PHE A 55 0.96 -11.98 34.57
N ALA A 56 1.83 -12.10 33.56
CA ALA A 56 1.51 -11.94 32.15
C ALA A 56 0.39 -12.90 31.69
N ASP A 57 -0.56 -12.35 30.94
CA ASP A 57 -1.74 -13.04 30.40
C ASP A 57 -1.73 -12.86 28.89
N ASN A 58 -0.70 -13.35 28.20
CA ASN A 58 -0.58 -13.10 26.76
C ASN A 58 -1.22 -14.22 25.94
N ASP A 59 -0.96 -15.48 26.29
CA ASP A 59 -1.40 -16.66 25.53
C ASP A 59 -2.45 -17.46 26.29
N LEU A 60 -3.47 -17.86 25.54
CA LEU A 60 -4.58 -18.67 26.00
C LEU A 60 -4.58 -20.03 25.31
N TYR A 61 -4.85 -21.06 26.10
CA TYR A 61 -5.20 -22.38 25.59
C TYR A 61 -6.59 -22.31 24.98
N HIS A 62 -6.73 -22.95 23.82
CA HIS A 62 -7.99 -23.01 23.12
C HIS A 62 -8.23 -24.42 22.54
N ASP A 63 -9.51 -24.76 22.46
CA ASP A 63 -10.00 -25.85 21.64
C ASP A 63 -10.70 -25.29 20.40
N ASP A 64 -10.61 -26.04 19.31
CA ASP A 64 -11.22 -25.72 18.01
C ASP A 64 -12.05 -26.95 17.55
N PRO A 65 -13.25 -27.17 18.12
CA PRO A 65 -14.00 -28.41 17.94
C PRO A 65 -14.55 -28.58 16.53
N LYS A 66 -14.79 -27.47 15.83
CA LYS A 66 -15.26 -27.44 14.44
C LYS A 66 -14.11 -27.34 13.44
N GLY A 67 -12.89 -27.16 13.93
CA GLY A 67 -11.67 -27.02 13.16
C GLY A 67 -11.26 -28.27 12.41
N ALA A 68 -10.30 -28.09 11.52
CA ALA A 68 -9.61 -29.22 10.90
C ALA A 68 -8.56 -29.79 11.85
N ASN A 69 -8.15 -31.05 11.64
CA ASN A 69 -6.97 -31.58 12.32
C ASN A 69 -5.72 -30.88 11.78
N HIS A 70 -5.26 -29.86 12.50
CA HIS A 70 -4.14 -28.98 12.15
C HIS A 70 -2.81 -29.72 11.94
N ASP A 71 -2.62 -30.86 12.60
CA ASP A 71 -1.39 -31.65 12.47
C ASP A 71 -1.25 -32.26 11.07
N LEU A 72 -2.37 -32.52 10.38
CA LEU A 72 -2.36 -33.03 8.99
C LEU A 72 -1.86 -32.00 7.97
N TYR A 73 -1.89 -30.70 8.29
CA TYR A 73 -1.55 -29.62 7.37
C TYR A 73 -0.19 -28.99 7.67
N SER A 74 0.32 -29.16 8.89
CA SER A 74 1.50 -28.47 9.40
C SER A 74 2.73 -28.66 8.51
N GLU A 75 3.06 -29.89 8.15
CA GLU A 75 4.23 -30.17 7.30
C GLU A 75 4.08 -29.64 5.87
N GLY A 76 2.87 -29.73 5.30
CA GLY A 76 2.61 -29.20 3.96
C GLY A 76 2.76 -27.68 3.92
N LEU A 77 2.17 -26.97 4.88
CA LEU A 77 2.29 -25.51 5.03
C LEU A 77 3.74 -25.07 5.22
N ARG A 78 4.48 -25.77 6.10
CA ARG A 78 5.90 -25.48 6.36
C ARG A 78 6.76 -25.67 5.11
N LYS A 79 6.59 -26.78 4.40
CA LYS A 79 7.37 -27.10 3.19
C LYS A 79 7.03 -26.17 2.03
N SER A 80 5.75 -25.93 1.76
CA SER A 80 5.33 -25.04 0.67
C SER A 80 5.83 -23.63 0.91
N LEU A 81 5.64 -23.08 2.12
CA LEU A 81 6.10 -21.74 2.47
C LEU A 81 7.63 -21.60 2.33
N PHE A 82 8.39 -22.61 2.78
CA PHE A 82 9.84 -22.63 2.59
C PHE A 82 10.24 -22.51 1.12
N ASN A 83 9.58 -23.25 0.23
CA ASN A 83 9.86 -23.20 -1.21
C ASN A 83 9.45 -21.87 -1.83
N TYR A 84 8.29 -21.33 -1.45
CA TYR A 84 7.81 -20.03 -1.93
C TYR A 84 8.76 -18.89 -1.55
N MET A 85 9.33 -18.91 -0.35
CA MET A 85 10.35 -17.95 0.07
C MET A 85 11.63 -18.00 -0.79
N HIS A 86 11.94 -19.17 -1.37
CA HIS A 86 13.08 -19.34 -2.28
C HIS A 86 12.70 -19.14 -3.76
N GLY A 87 11.47 -18.70 -4.04
CA GLY A 87 11.00 -18.43 -5.39
C GLY A 87 10.77 -19.69 -6.24
N VAL A 88 10.54 -20.84 -5.62
CA VAL A 88 10.36 -22.13 -6.33
C VAL A 88 9.07 -22.84 -5.91
N GLY A 89 8.59 -23.73 -6.77
CA GLY A 89 7.43 -24.59 -6.49
C GLY A 89 6.07 -23.92 -6.65
N PHE A 90 5.98 -22.75 -7.28
CA PHE A 90 4.71 -22.06 -7.55
C PHE A 90 3.81 -22.80 -8.56
N ASP A 91 4.41 -23.64 -9.39
CA ASP A 91 3.76 -24.51 -10.39
C ASP A 91 3.32 -25.86 -9.82
N ILE A 92 3.79 -26.22 -8.62
CA ILE A 92 3.40 -27.45 -7.94
C ILE A 92 1.94 -27.31 -7.47
N PRO A 93 1.03 -28.21 -7.88
CA PRO A 93 -0.36 -28.17 -7.43
C PRO A 93 -0.44 -28.22 -5.90
N LEU A 94 -1.25 -27.35 -5.28
CA LEU A 94 -1.30 -27.21 -3.81
C LEU A 94 -1.47 -28.53 -3.05
N SER A 95 -2.30 -29.44 -3.58
CA SER A 95 -2.56 -30.73 -2.97
C SER A 95 -1.33 -31.63 -2.86
N LYS A 96 -0.27 -31.40 -3.64
CA LYS A 96 0.97 -32.17 -3.61
C LYS A 96 1.88 -31.82 -2.43
N TRP A 97 1.62 -30.72 -1.74
CA TRP A 97 2.33 -30.39 -0.51
C TRP A 97 1.85 -31.20 0.70
N PHE A 98 0.68 -31.85 0.61
CA PHE A 98 0.04 -32.54 1.71
C PHE A 98 0.00 -34.05 1.48
N ASP A 99 0.24 -34.82 2.56
CA ASP A 99 0.22 -36.29 2.52
C ASP A 99 -1.22 -36.86 2.53
N SER A 100 -2.21 -36.01 2.83
CA SER A 100 -3.63 -36.37 2.89
C SER A 100 -4.44 -35.63 1.81
N LYS A 101 -5.63 -36.14 1.51
CA LYS A 101 -6.52 -35.50 0.54
C LYS A 101 -7.00 -34.14 1.11
N VAL A 102 -6.72 -33.08 0.37
CA VAL A 102 -7.16 -31.72 0.68
C VAL A 102 -8.22 -31.24 -0.33
N PRO A 103 -9.09 -30.28 0.05
CA PRO A 103 -10.01 -29.68 -0.91
C PRO A 103 -9.26 -28.88 -1.98
N THR A 104 -9.92 -28.66 -3.12
CA THR A 104 -9.42 -27.73 -4.14
C THR A 104 -9.59 -26.29 -3.64
N THR A 105 -8.62 -25.42 -3.95
CA THR A 105 -8.77 -24.00 -3.60
C THR A 105 -9.94 -23.35 -4.34
N THR A 106 -10.63 -22.45 -3.67
CA THR A 106 -11.68 -21.59 -4.25
C THR A 106 -11.09 -20.27 -4.78
N ILE A 107 -9.82 -19.97 -4.47
CA ILE A 107 -9.15 -18.73 -4.87
C ILE A 107 -8.72 -18.81 -6.34
N PRO A 108 -9.12 -17.86 -7.20
CA PRO A 108 -8.65 -17.81 -8.58
C PRO A 108 -7.12 -17.65 -8.64
N PRO A 109 -6.41 -18.30 -9.59
CA PRO A 109 -4.94 -18.34 -9.64
C PRO A 109 -4.27 -16.96 -9.86
N ASN A 110 -5.03 -15.96 -10.29
CA ASN A 110 -4.58 -14.58 -10.51
C ASN A 110 -5.27 -13.57 -9.59
N TYR A 111 -5.81 -14.02 -8.45
CA TYR A 111 -6.52 -13.17 -7.50
C TYR A 111 -5.66 -11.98 -7.03
N ILE A 112 -4.47 -12.23 -6.47
CA ILE A 112 -3.56 -11.18 -5.96
C ILE A 112 -3.12 -10.24 -7.09
N GLN A 113 -2.74 -10.80 -8.24
CA GLN A 113 -2.37 -10.00 -9.43
C GLN A 113 -3.49 -9.03 -9.82
N ARG A 114 -4.75 -9.49 -9.80
CA ARG A 114 -5.91 -8.63 -10.09
C ARG A 114 -6.11 -7.54 -9.04
N GLN A 115 -5.92 -7.85 -7.76
CA GLN A 115 -6.02 -6.86 -6.69
C GLN A 115 -4.95 -5.77 -6.86
N MET A 116 -3.73 -6.14 -7.24
CA MET A 116 -2.64 -5.18 -7.50
C MET A 116 -2.92 -4.28 -8.72
N ALA A 117 -3.67 -4.77 -9.70
CA ALA A 117 -4.02 -4.00 -10.89
C ALA A 117 -5.13 -2.96 -10.63
N GLN A 118 -5.89 -3.09 -9.54
CA GLN A 118 -6.91 -2.11 -9.12
C GLN A 118 -6.24 -0.87 -8.51
N ASN A 119 -5.55 -0.09 -9.35
CA ASN A 119 -4.99 1.20 -9.00
C ASN A 119 -6.07 2.28 -9.04
N GLU A 120 -6.81 2.43 -7.96
CA GLU A 120 -7.21 3.75 -7.51
C GLU A 120 -6.66 3.91 -6.10
N ASP A 121 -5.54 4.62 -5.96
CA ASP A 121 -5.19 5.28 -4.71
C ASP A 121 -6.36 6.23 -4.39
N SER A 122 -7.40 5.72 -3.73
CA SER A 122 -8.39 6.61 -3.13
C SER A 122 -7.63 7.37 -2.07
N VAL A 123 -7.24 8.60 -2.40
CA VAL A 123 -6.50 9.44 -1.48
C VAL A 123 -7.30 9.52 -0.19
N ARG A 124 -6.69 9.10 0.91
CA ARG A 124 -7.34 9.09 2.22
C ARG A 124 -7.80 10.51 2.55
N LYS A 125 -8.94 10.64 3.24
CA LYS A 125 -9.50 11.95 3.61
C LYS A 125 -8.54 12.80 4.47
N ASN A 126 -7.65 12.15 5.20
CA ASN A 126 -6.64 12.77 6.06
C ASN A 126 -5.23 12.75 5.45
N ALA A 127 -5.10 12.56 4.13
CA ALA A 127 -3.79 12.53 3.48
C ALA A 127 -3.13 13.92 3.49
N PHE A 128 -1.81 13.93 3.60
CA PHE A 128 -0.95 15.11 3.55
C PHE A 128 -0.17 15.17 2.23
N VAL A 129 0.21 16.38 1.85
CA VAL A 129 1.02 16.65 0.67
C VAL A 129 2.46 16.86 1.09
N VAL A 130 3.38 16.07 0.54
CA VAL A 130 4.81 16.12 0.89
C VAL A 130 5.66 16.14 -0.38
N TRP A 131 6.67 17.00 -0.40
CA TRP A 131 7.68 17.07 -1.45
C TRP A 131 9.03 16.60 -0.91
N LEU A 132 9.60 15.54 -1.52
CA LEU A 132 10.88 14.97 -1.09
C LEU A 132 12.10 15.66 -1.71
N GLY A 133 11.91 16.39 -2.81
CA GLY A 133 12.99 17.01 -3.56
C GLY A 133 13.47 18.34 -2.97
N LYS A 134 14.47 18.92 -3.63
CA LYS A 134 14.84 20.33 -3.43
C LYS A 134 13.78 21.25 -4.05
N LEU A 135 13.78 22.51 -3.66
CA LEU A 135 12.96 23.52 -4.31
C LEU A 135 13.38 23.68 -5.78
N PRO A 136 12.43 23.82 -6.73
CA PRO A 136 12.76 24.08 -8.12
C PRO A 136 13.27 25.51 -8.33
N ASN A 137 14.05 25.70 -9.38
CA ASN A 137 14.27 27.03 -9.94
C ASN A 137 13.16 27.34 -10.94
N VAL A 138 12.62 28.56 -10.92
CA VAL A 138 11.50 28.96 -11.79
C VAL A 138 11.95 30.04 -12.76
N GLU A 139 11.74 29.82 -14.05
CA GLU A 139 12.03 30.78 -15.11
C GLU A 139 10.75 31.15 -15.85
N TYR A 140 10.40 32.42 -15.88
CA TYR A 140 9.20 32.94 -16.56
C TYR A 140 9.56 33.45 -17.95
N PHE A 141 8.74 33.13 -18.95
CA PHE A 141 8.95 33.54 -20.34
C PHE A 141 7.64 33.68 -21.12
N GLU A 142 7.72 34.41 -22.22
CA GLU A 142 6.60 34.65 -23.13
C GLU A 142 6.74 33.82 -24.41
N VAL A 143 5.64 33.17 -24.82
CA VAL A 143 5.57 32.47 -26.11
C VAL A 143 4.50 33.12 -26.98
N LYS A 144 4.87 33.46 -28.22
CA LYS A 144 3.91 33.89 -29.24
C LYS A 144 3.22 32.67 -29.85
N GLN A 145 1.93 32.49 -29.56
CA GLN A 145 1.07 31.56 -30.27
C GLN A 145 0.14 32.34 -31.21
N GLY A 146 0.54 32.45 -32.47
CA GLY A 146 -0.16 33.26 -33.47
C GLY A 146 -0.13 34.76 -33.10
N LYS A 147 -1.31 35.36 -32.91
CA LYS A 147 -1.45 36.77 -32.48
C LYS A 147 -1.47 36.96 -30.96
N LYS A 148 -1.51 35.89 -30.18
CA LYS A 148 -1.56 35.96 -28.71
C LYS A 148 -0.18 35.72 -28.12
N VAL A 149 0.17 36.54 -27.13
CA VAL A 149 1.33 36.32 -26.25
C VAL A 149 0.81 35.58 -25.03
N ILE A 150 1.44 34.46 -24.69
CA ILE A 150 1.09 33.64 -23.53
C ILE A 150 2.29 33.61 -22.60
N GLU A 151 2.07 33.93 -21.33
CA GLU A 151 3.07 33.83 -20.28
C GLU A 151 3.09 32.40 -19.70
N LEU A 152 4.28 31.81 -19.72
CA LEU A 152 4.56 30.47 -19.22
C LEU A 152 5.74 30.55 -18.25
N ALA A 153 5.91 29.48 -17.50
CA ALA A 153 7.10 29.30 -16.69
C ALA A 153 7.58 27.86 -16.75
N GLU A 154 8.89 27.70 -16.67
CA GLU A 154 9.57 26.42 -16.56
C GLU A 154 10.12 26.26 -15.15
N LEU A 155 9.72 25.17 -14.48
CA LEU A 155 10.23 24.79 -13.17
C LEU A 155 11.29 23.71 -13.38
N HIS A 156 12.54 24.02 -13.06
CA HIS A 156 13.67 23.11 -13.15
C HIS A 156 13.98 22.47 -11.81
N PHE A 157 14.01 21.14 -11.78
CA PHE A 157 14.31 20.33 -10.61
C PHE A 157 15.66 19.63 -10.79
N TYR A 158 16.44 19.61 -9.71
CA TYR A 158 17.79 19.05 -9.70
C TYR A 158 17.95 18.05 -8.55
N ASP A 159 18.36 16.83 -8.89
CA ASP A 159 18.88 15.85 -7.93
C ASP A 159 20.31 15.41 -8.35
N LYS A 160 21.01 14.68 -7.48
CA LYS A 160 22.36 14.16 -7.72
C LYS A 160 22.45 13.24 -8.93
N LYS A 161 21.33 12.66 -9.38
CA LYS A 161 21.30 11.63 -10.43
C LYS A 161 20.62 12.08 -11.72
N HIS A 162 19.67 13.02 -11.65
CA HIS A 162 18.85 13.44 -12.79
C HIS A 162 18.39 14.90 -12.61
N ASP A 163 18.28 15.60 -13.73
CA ASP A 163 17.60 16.89 -13.89
C ASP A 163 16.34 16.71 -14.74
N TRP A 164 15.31 17.50 -14.44
CA TRP A 164 14.07 17.51 -15.22
C TRP A 164 13.30 18.80 -15.01
N SER A 165 12.42 19.12 -15.95
CA SER A 165 11.56 20.30 -15.87
C SER A 165 10.09 20.00 -16.13
N ILE A 166 9.22 20.91 -15.67
CA ILE A 166 7.82 21.00 -16.10
C ILE A 166 7.54 22.42 -16.56
N GLN A 167 6.67 22.54 -17.55
CA GLN A 167 6.18 23.82 -18.04
C GLN A 167 4.73 24.00 -17.60
N LEU A 168 4.43 25.17 -17.05
CA LEU A 168 3.11 25.54 -16.54
C LEU A 168 2.73 26.95 -17.02
N PRO A 169 1.42 27.27 -17.09
CA PRO A 169 0.98 28.66 -17.14
C PRO A 169 1.57 29.47 -15.98
N ALA A 170 1.96 30.73 -16.22
CA ALA A 170 2.64 31.55 -15.22
C ALA A 170 1.92 31.62 -13.86
N GLN A 171 0.58 31.73 -13.86
CA GLN A 171 -0.21 31.72 -12.61
C GLN A 171 -0.12 30.40 -11.84
N GLN A 172 -0.13 29.26 -12.54
CA GLN A 172 0.03 27.95 -11.90
C GLN A 172 1.46 27.79 -11.35
N ALA A 173 2.46 28.21 -12.10
CA ALA A 173 3.84 28.19 -11.64
C ALA A 173 4.06 29.01 -10.37
N HIS A 174 3.50 30.22 -10.32
CA HIS A 174 3.57 31.08 -9.14
C HIS A 174 2.92 30.43 -7.90
N PHE A 175 1.78 29.76 -8.07
CA PHE A 175 1.15 28.99 -7.00
C PHE A 175 2.05 27.86 -6.50
N TRP A 176 2.62 27.07 -7.41
CA TRP A 176 3.51 25.97 -7.07
C TRP A 176 4.80 26.45 -6.41
N GLU A 177 5.38 27.55 -6.88
CA GLU A 177 6.55 28.21 -6.29
C GLU A 177 6.30 28.59 -4.83
N GLY A 178 5.14 29.16 -4.51
CA GLY A 178 4.74 29.46 -3.12
C GLY A 178 4.34 28.24 -2.29
N LEU A 179 3.93 27.14 -2.94
CA LEU A 179 3.52 25.91 -2.29
C LEU A 179 4.72 25.03 -1.89
N PHE A 180 5.73 24.89 -2.75
CA PHE A 180 6.86 23.98 -2.52
C PHE A 180 7.54 24.17 -1.16
N PRO A 181 7.84 25.39 -0.68
CA PRO A 181 8.41 25.59 0.65
C PRO A 181 7.52 25.06 1.79
N LYS A 182 6.19 25.04 1.62
CA LYS A 182 5.25 24.56 2.64
C LYS A 182 5.17 23.04 2.72
N ILE A 183 5.47 22.35 1.61
CA ILE A 183 5.33 20.89 1.50
C ILE A 183 6.68 20.17 1.44
N ALA A 184 7.79 20.88 1.23
CA ALA A 184 9.13 20.31 1.16
C ALA A 184 9.55 19.76 2.53
N ILE A 185 9.92 18.48 2.59
CA ILE A 185 10.21 17.78 3.85
C ILE A 185 11.30 18.44 4.71
N HIS A 186 12.23 19.16 4.07
CA HIS A 186 13.33 19.86 4.75
C HIS A 186 12.96 21.28 5.23
N LEU A 187 11.77 21.77 4.90
CA LEU A 187 11.27 23.12 5.24
C LEU A 187 9.88 23.07 5.91
N PHE A 188 9.20 21.94 5.89
CA PHE A 188 7.83 21.84 6.36
C PHE A 188 7.76 22.11 7.88
N GLU A 189 6.91 23.06 8.27
CA GLU A 189 6.63 23.37 9.67
C GLU A 189 5.39 22.61 10.19
N GLN A 190 4.36 22.51 9.35
CA GLN A 190 3.07 21.88 9.65
C GLN A 190 2.55 21.13 8.42
N PRO A 191 1.94 19.94 8.58
CA PRO A 191 1.60 19.09 7.46
C PRO A 191 0.42 19.70 6.68
N LEU A 192 0.58 19.87 5.37
CA LEU A 192 -0.48 20.41 4.52
C LEU A 192 -1.46 19.30 4.13
N ALA A 193 -2.72 19.41 4.54
CA ALA A 193 -3.75 18.46 4.13
C ALA A 193 -3.99 18.52 2.61
N PHE A 194 -4.21 17.36 1.98
CA PHE A 194 -4.49 17.30 0.54
C PHE A 194 -5.77 18.05 0.15
N GLN A 195 -6.78 18.02 1.02
CA GLN A 195 -8.01 18.81 0.83
C GLN A 195 -7.74 20.32 0.86
N GLN A 196 -6.78 20.76 1.67
CA GLN A 196 -6.38 22.16 1.71
C GLN A 196 -5.68 22.57 0.40
N LEU A 197 -4.78 21.75 -0.13
CA LEU A 197 -4.17 21.98 -1.45
C LEU A 197 -5.24 22.14 -2.54
N GLN A 198 -6.24 21.26 -2.57
CA GLN A 198 -7.35 21.34 -3.54
C GLN A 198 -8.09 22.68 -3.43
N THR A 199 -8.40 23.08 -2.20
CA THR A 199 -9.16 24.29 -1.91
C THR A 199 -8.36 25.55 -2.27
N GLU A 200 -7.08 25.61 -1.90
CA GLU A 200 -6.18 26.73 -2.23
C GLU A 200 -5.96 26.85 -3.75
N PHE A 201 -5.83 25.73 -4.47
CA PHE A 201 -5.67 25.73 -5.93
C PHE A 201 -6.91 26.29 -6.64
N GLU A 202 -8.11 25.87 -6.23
CA GLU A 202 -9.37 26.34 -6.82
C GLU A 202 -9.68 27.80 -6.42
N ALA A 203 -9.35 28.19 -5.17
CA ALA A 203 -9.47 29.57 -4.70
C ALA A 203 -8.52 30.54 -5.42
N ALA A 204 -7.37 30.06 -5.89
CA ALA A 204 -6.45 30.81 -6.73
C ALA A 204 -6.90 30.94 -8.20
N HIS A 205 -8.11 30.45 -8.54
CA HIS A 205 -8.70 30.49 -9.88
C HIS A 205 -7.87 29.79 -10.98
N LEU A 206 -7.14 28.74 -10.62
CA LEU A 206 -6.24 28.00 -11.52
C LEU A 206 -6.93 26.89 -12.33
N GLY A 207 -8.25 26.77 -12.19
CA GLY A 207 -9.08 25.69 -12.74
C GLY A 207 -9.45 24.64 -11.69
N SER A 208 -10.09 23.54 -12.11
CA SER A 208 -10.43 22.45 -11.20
C SER A 208 -9.21 21.59 -10.88
N PHE A 209 -8.96 21.34 -9.59
CA PHE A 209 -7.87 20.48 -9.16
C PHE A 209 -8.05 19.05 -9.69
N SER A 210 -9.29 18.56 -9.79
CA SER A 210 -9.61 17.24 -10.34
C SER A 210 -9.16 17.05 -11.79
N THR A 211 -9.07 18.14 -12.55
CA THR A 211 -8.57 18.13 -13.92
C THR A 211 -7.05 18.23 -13.93
N PHE A 212 -6.49 19.11 -13.08
CA PHE A 212 -5.04 19.23 -12.92
C PHE A 212 -4.37 17.92 -12.48
N SER A 213 -4.98 17.18 -11.55
CA SER A 213 -4.46 15.90 -11.04
C SER A 213 -4.43 14.77 -12.08
N LYS A 214 -5.02 14.97 -13.26
CA LYS A 214 -4.97 14.04 -14.40
C LYS A 214 -3.95 14.47 -15.46
N THR A 215 -3.30 15.62 -15.29
CA THR A 215 -2.35 16.14 -16.27
C THR A 215 -1.02 15.37 -16.21
N PRO A 216 -0.25 15.34 -17.32
CA PRO A 216 1.12 14.82 -17.32
C PRO A 216 2.02 15.54 -16.30
N THR A 217 1.77 16.82 -16.03
CA THR A 217 2.53 17.59 -15.03
C THR A 217 2.34 17.04 -13.62
N TRP A 218 1.10 16.78 -13.21
CA TRP A 218 0.84 16.14 -11.92
C TRP A 218 1.48 14.76 -11.82
N LYS A 219 1.37 13.95 -12.88
CA LYS A 219 1.99 12.63 -12.93
C LYS A 219 3.52 12.72 -12.78
N LYS A 220 4.16 13.64 -13.51
CA LYS A 220 5.61 13.86 -13.43
C LYS A 220 6.04 14.32 -12.03
N LEU A 221 5.27 15.19 -11.39
CA LEU A 221 5.51 15.59 -9.99
C LEU A 221 5.42 14.38 -9.04
N ARG A 222 4.38 13.56 -9.16
CA ARG A 222 4.18 12.35 -8.33
C ARG A 222 5.31 11.34 -8.50
N GLU A 223 5.73 11.10 -9.74
CA GLU A 223 6.82 10.18 -10.08
C GLU A 223 8.19 10.66 -9.56
N ASN A 224 8.36 11.97 -9.39
CA ASN A 224 9.64 12.58 -8.98
C ASN A 224 9.65 13.12 -7.55
N GLY A 225 8.74 12.65 -6.68
CA GLY A 225 8.83 12.87 -5.23
C GLY A 225 7.72 13.70 -4.60
N LEU A 226 6.63 14.01 -5.32
CA LEU A 226 5.41 14.53 -4.72
C LEU A 226 4.58 13.36 -4.18
N LEU A 227 4.44 13.28 -2.87
CA LEU A 227 3.72 12.22 -2.19
C LEU A 227 2.41 12.75 -1.60
N ILE A 228 1.39 11.90 -1.63
CA ILE A 228 0.10 12.12 -0.97
C ILE A 228 -0.09 10.97 0.02
N LEU A 229 0.08 11.24 1.32
CA LEU A 229 0.24 10.21 2.37
C LEU A 229 -0.78 10.35 3.49
#